data_AF-A0A2H0W4Z7-F1
#
_entry.id   AF-A0A2H0W4Z7-F1
#
_cell.length_a   1.000
_cell.length_b   1.000
_cell.length_c   1.000
_cell.angle_alpha   90.00
_cell.angle_beta   90.00
_cell.angle_gamma   90.00
#
_symmetry.space_group_name_H-M   'P 1'
#
loop_
_entity.id
_entity.type
_entity.pdbx_description
1 polymer ?
#
loop_
_entity_poly.entity_id
_entity_poly.type
_entity_poly.pdbx_seq_one_letter_code
_entity_poly.pdbx_strand_id
1 'polypeptide(L)'
;MKNSNRYRNSSDFRMKNGIFVSRNLGVALRIKEGGYIPKSGLLLANVLDYCPIQGRVLDIGTGEIGFLAHYLLSAGASVVFASDIDEYTIEHASQSSDNSSNIKWIISDVFSGITELDLDLIISNPPQMPCESGGYNDHDFGGDDGRNIILRIISNSSNYMVFGGHLIILCFDFLGVESRFNSQKSIMEIARDFGFKALVLGRFPHVIRRGGKTEENLDWIRKIYPRYEFKKTPENNFSHEIIILELTKW
;
A
#
# COMPACT_ATOMS: atom_id res chain seq x y z
N MET A 1 -33.34 5.01 -12.67
CA MET A 1 -33.02 5.97 -11.58
C MET A 1 -31.51 6.15 -11.58
N LYS A 2 -31.04 7.40 -11.72
CA LYS A 2 -29.62 7.73 -11.83
C LYS A 2 -28.93 7.48 -10.48
N ASN A 3 -28.08 6.46 -10.39
CA ASN A 3 -27.13 6.36 -9.27
C ASN A 3 -26.12 7.48 -9.45
N SER A 4 -26.30 8.54 -8.68
CA SER A 4 -25.28 9.57 -8.49
C SER A 4 -24.08 8.91 -7.82
N ASN A 5 -23.06 8.54 -8.59
CA ASN A 5 -21.74 8.24 -8.06
C ASN A 5 -21.25 9.50 -7.33
N ARG A 6 -21.46 9.54 -6.02
CA ARG A 6 -20.83 10.52 -5.14
C ARG A 6 -19.38 10.10 -5.01
N TYR A 7 -18.53 10.73 -5.83
CA TYR A 7 -17.09 10.68 -5.70
C TYR A 7 -16.69 11.01 -4.25
N ARG A 8 -15.89 10.17 -3.60
CA ARG A 8 -15.28 10.47 -2.31
C ARG A 8 -13.92 11.10 -2.59
N ASN A 9 -13.79 12.40 -2.37
CA ASN A 9 -12.50 13.07 -2.55
C ASN A 9 -11.62 12.76 -1.32
N SER A 10 -10.58 11.90 -1.45
CA SER A 10 -9.68 11.56 -0.33
C SER A 10 -8.77 12.71 0.11
N SER A 11 -8.64 13.77 -0.70
CA SER A 11 -7.87 14.97 -0.32
C SER A 11 -8.63 15.88 0.66
N ASP A 12 -9.94 15.65 0.86
CA ASP A 12 -10.73 16.37 1.87
C ASP A 12 -10.64 15.66 3.23
N PHE A 13 -9.55 15.96 3.94
CA PHE A 13 -9.36 15.61 5.33
C PHE A 13 -8.96 16.82 6.15
N ARG A 14 -9.16 16.73 7.47
CA ARG A 14 -8.77 17.78 8.41
C ARG A 14 -8.09 17.15 9.63
N MET A 15 -7.08 17.83 10.13
CA MET A 15 -6.47 17.52 11.43
C MET A 15 -7.10 18.42 12.49
N LYS A 16 -7.64 17.84 13.56
CA LYS A 16 -8.15 18.58 14.72
C LYS A 16 -7.82 17.83 16.00
N ASN A 17 -7.06 18.46 16.90
CA ASN A 17 -6.70 17.91 18.22
C ASN A 17 -6.12 16.48 18.14
N GLY A 18 -5.18 16.24 17.21
CA GLY A 18 -4.58 14.92 17.01
C GLY A 18 -5.49 13.90 16.30
N ILE A 19 -6.65 14.32 15.76
CA ILE A 19 -7.56 13.43 15.03
C ILE A 19 -7.51 13.76 13.54
N PHE A 20 -7.21 12.75 12.72
CA PHE A 20 -7.41 12.76 11.29
C PHE A 20 -8.87 12.44 10.98
N VAL A 21 -9.57 13.36 10.31
CA VAL A 21 -10.96 13.18 9.93
C VAL A 21 -11.11 13.34 8.43
N SER A 22 -11.63 12.31 7.76
CA SER A 22 -12.12 12.42 6.38
C SER A 22 -13.56 11.95 6.33
N ARG A 23 -14.48 12.90 6.10
CA ARG A 23 -15.92 12.61 6.00
C ARG A 23 -16.25 11.80 4.77
N ASN A 24 -15.54 12.04 3.66
CA ASN A 24 -15.74 11.32 2.42
C ASN A 24 -15.36 9.86 2.56
N LEU A 25 -14.23 9.59 3.23
CA LEU A 25 -13.77 8.22 3.47
C LEU A 25 -14.45 7.55 4.67
N GLY A 26 -15.24 8.31 5.44
CA GLY A 26 -15.98 7.82 6.59
C GLY A 26 -15.07 7.38 7.74
N VAL A 27 -13.92 8.03 7.91
CA VAL A 27 -12.92 7.71 8.95
C VAL A 27 -12.63 8.89 9.87
N ALA A 28 -12.42 8.56 11.14
CA ALA A 28 -11.92 9.46 12.18
C ALA A 28 -10.93 8.69 13.06
N LEU A 29 -9.64 9.06 12.98
CA LEU A 29 -8.53 8.29 13.54
C LEU A 29 -7.67 9.18 14.43
N ARG A 30 -7.39 8.72 15.64
CA ARG A 30 -6.41 9.33 16.55
C ARG A 30 -5.00 9.07 16.01
N ILE A 31 -4.23 10.13 15.89
CA ILE A 31 -2.81 10.14 15.56
C ILE A 31 -2.07 10.57 16.83
N LYS A 32 -1.12 9.76 17.29
CA LYS A 32 -0.21 10.15 18.38
C LYS A 32 0.60 11.38 18.01
N GLU A 33 1.15 12.05 19.03
CA GLU A 33 2.10 13.13 18.81
C GLU A 33 3.30 12.61 17.98
N GLY A 34 3.66 13.34 16.91
CA GLY A 34 4.70 12.90 15.97
C GLY A 34 4.31 11.72 15.05
N GLY A 35 3.09 11.20 15.15
CA GLY A 35 2.60 10.09 14.32
C GLY A 35 2.38 10.46 12.86
N TYR A 36 2.28 9.43 12.02
CA TYR A 36 2.20 9.60 10.57
C TYR A 36 0.78 9.93 10.08
N ILE A 37 0.70 10.93 9.19
CA ILE A 37 -0.51 11.16 8.38
C ILE A 37 -0.45 10.23 7.16
N PRO A 38 -1.55 9.55 6.79
CA PRO A 38 -1.57 8.69 5.61
C PRO A 38 -1.28 9.55 4.37
N LYS A 39 -0.16 9.27 3.70
CA LYS A 39 0.22 9.96 2.45
C LYS A 39 -0.22 9.11 1.26
N SER A 40 0.61 8.16 0.85
CA SER A 40 0.35 7.25 -0.26
C SER A 40 -0.86 6.35 -0.02
N GLY A 41 -1.19 6.04 1.24
CA GLY A 41 -2.44 5.36 1.61
C GLY A 41 -3.71 6.09 1.11
N LEU A 42 -3.70 7.42 1.01
CA LEU A 42 -4.84 8.17 0.43
C LEU A 42 -4.99 7.96 -1.08
N LEU A 43 -3.89 7.66 -1.79
CA LEU A 43 -3.93 7.31 -3.20
C LEU A 43 -4.56 5.93 -3.40
N LEU A 44 -4.22 4.96 -2.54
CA LEU A 44 -4.87 3.65 -2.52
C LEU A 44 -6.37 3.79 -2.24
N ALA A 45 -6.76 4.52 -1.19
CA ALA A 45 -8.18 4.73 -0.87
C ALA A 45 -8.97 5.33 -2.04
N ASN A 46 -8.39 6.30 -2.78
CA ASN A 46 -9.03 6.86 -3.98
C ASN A 46 -9.28 5.81 -5.07
N VAL A 47 -8.32 4.90 -5.30
CA VAL A 47 -8.47 3.86 -6.32
C VAL A 47 -9.49 2.81 -5.87
N LEU A 48 -9.50 2.49 -4.57
CA LEU A 48 -10.45 1.54 -3.99
C LEU A 48 -11.90 2.00 -4.04
N ASP A 49 -12.17 3.32 -4.10
CA ASP A 49 -13.53 3.84 -4.30
C ASP A 49 -14.17 3.36 -5.63
N TYR A 50 -13.35 2.86 -6.57
CA TYR A 50 -13.80 2.28 -7.85
C TYR A 50 -13.85 0.74 -7.83
N CYS A 51 -13.45 0.11 -6.72
CA CYS A 51 -13.42 -1.33 -6.55
C CYS A 51 -14.59 -1.78 -5.66
N PRO A 52 -15.23 -2.94 -5.93
CA PRO A 52 -16.25 -3.49 -5.04
C PRO A 52 -15.57 -4.00 -3.76
N ILE A 53 -15.63 -3.22 -2.67
CA ILE A 53 -15.16 -3.66 -1.36
C ILE A 53 -16.27 -4.46 -0.69
N GLN A 54 -16.12 -5.77 -0.67
CA GLN A 54 -17.06 -6.71 -0.07
C GLN A 54 -16.32 -7.92 0.49
N GLY A 55 -16.97 -8.65 1.39
CA GLY A 55 -16.45 -9.92 1.90
C GLY A 55 -15.32 -9.74 2.91
N ARG A 56 -14.37 -10.68 2.90
CA ARG A 56 -13.27 -10.81 3.86
C ARG A 56 -12.03 -10.14 3.29
N VAL A 57 -11.52 -9.13 3.98
CA VAL A 57 -10.43 -8.30 3.48
C VAL A 57 -9.25 -8.27 4.45
N LEU A 58 -8.03 -8.21 3.93
CA LEU A 58 -6.79 -8.12 4.72
C LEU A 58 -5.96 -6.91 4.30
N ASP A 59 -5.60 -6.07 5.26
CA ASP A 59 -4.65 -4.96 5.12
C ASP A 59 -3.28 -5.35 5.70
N ILE A 60 -2.28 -5.57 4.84
CA ILE A 60 -0.93 -5.98 5.24
C ILE A 60 -0.02 -4.75 5.36
N GLY A 61 0.59 -4.56 6.53
CA GLY A 61 1.35 -3.35 6.86
C GLY A 61 0.41 -2.18 7.14
N THR A 62 -0.55 -2.41 8.04
CA THR A 62 -1.65 -1.47 8.29
C THR A 62 -1.19 -0.13 8.86
N GLY A 63 0.00 -0.12 9.49
CA GLY A 63 0.61 1.05 10.07
C GLY A 63 -0.11 1.56 11.32
N GLU A 64 0.50 2.57 11.96
CA GLU A 64 0.15 2.97 13.34
C GLU A 64 -1.30 3.41 13.54
N ILE A 65 -1.99 3.85 12.49
CA ILE A 65 -3.37 4.31 12.58
C ILE A 65 -4.37 3.42 11.82
N GLY A 66 -3.90 2.32 11.23
CA GLY A 66 -4.73 1.36 10.50
C GLY A 66 -5.64 1.98 9.45
N PHE A 67 -5.15 2.99 8.73
CA PHE A 67 -6.00 3.86 7.92
C PHE A 67 -6.78 3.10 6.83
N LEU A 68 -6.12 2.19 6.11
CA LEU A 68 -6.76 1.40 5.05
C LEU A 68 -7.75 0.40 5.65
N ALA A 69 -7.39 -0.30 6.73
CA ALA A 69 -8.32 -1.16 7.46
C ALA A 69 -9.61 -0.43 7.89
N HIS A 70 -9.48 0.79 8.45
CA HIS A 70 -10.63 1.61 8.82
C HIS A 70 -11.45 2.08 7.63
N TYR A 71 -10.79 2.44 6.53
CA TYR A 71 -11.48 2.79 5.30
C TYR A 71 -12.25 1.59 4.73
N LEU A 72 -11.65 0.40 4.67
CA LEU A 72 -12.30 -0.83 4.18
C LEU A 72 -13.54 -1.18 5.01
N LEU A 73 -13.46 -1.04 6.34
CA LEU A 73 -14.60 -1.20 7.23
C LEU A 73 -15.72 -0.20 6.88
N SER A 74 -15.38 1.07 6.71
CA SER A 74 -16.34 2.13 6.34
C SER A 74 -16.91 1.97 4.93
N ALA A 75 -16.17 1.30 4.05
CA ALA A 75 -16.56 1.05 2.67
C ALA A 75 -17.44 -0.21 2.50
N GLY A 76 -17.66 -0.99 3.56
CA GLY A 76 -18.62 -2.09 3.57
C GLY A 76 -18.01 -3.50 3.53
N ALA A 77 -16.72 -3.65 3.81
CA ALA A 77 -16.12 -4.96 4.03
C ALA A 77 -16.88 -5.72 5.15
N SER A 78 -17.12 -7.02 4.95
CA SER A 78 -17.87 -7.85 5.90
C SER A 78 -17.02 -8.26 7.10
N VAL A 79 -15.73 -8.53 6.86
CA VAL A 79 -14.74 -8.78 7.91
C VAL A 79 -13.44 -8.11 7.50
N VAL A 80 -12.85 -7.31 8.39
CA VAL A 80 -11.56 -6.65 8.16
C VAL A 80 -10.51 -7.26 9.07
N PHE A 81 -9.46 -7.79 8.47
CA PHE A 81 -8.21 -8.15 9.12
C PHE A 81 -7.16 -7.10 8.79
N ALA A 82 -6.33 -6.76 9.77
CA ALA A 82 -5.27 -5.78 9.62
C ALA A 82 -4.03 -6.28 10.32
N SER A 83 -2.90 -6.29 9.63
CA SER A 83 -1.66 -6.82 10.19
C SER A 83 -0.49 -5.87 10.07
N ASP A 84 0.41 -5.96 11.04
CA ASP A 84 1.70 -5.29 11.03
C ASP A 84 2.73 -6.16 11.74
N ILE A 85 4.01 -5.96 11.42
CA ILE A 85 5.11 -6.70 12.06
C ILE A 85 5.39 -6.16 13.47
N ASP A 86 5.11 -4.88 13.69
CA ASP A 86 5.37 -4.20 14.95
C ASP A 86 4.14 -4.28 15.88
N GLU A 87 4.34 -4.90 17.05
CA GLU A 87 3.32 -5.03 18.09
C GLU A 87 2.82 -3.67 18.58
N TYR A 88 3.71 -2.69 18.76
CA TYR A 88 3.32 -1.35 19.21
C TYR A 88 2.46 -0.61 18.18
N THR A 89 2.74 -0.83 16.90
CA THR A 89 1.92 -0.34 15.79
C THR A 89 0.50 -0.91 15.85
N ILE A 90 0.36 -2.22 16.09
CA ILE A 90 -0.94 -2.89 16.26
C ILE A 90 -1.67 -2.37 17.52
N GLU A 91 -0.98 -2.25 18.65
CA GLU A 91 -1.56 -1.72 19.88
C GLU A 91 -2.16 -0.32 19.66
N HIS A 92 -1.41 0.58 19.02
CA HIS A 92 -1.90 1.93 18.74
C HIS A 92 -3.05 1.94 17.73
N ALA A 93 -2.94 1.18 16.63
CA ALA A 93 -3.98 1.12 15.59
C ALA A 93 -5.31 0.60 16.15
N SER A 94 -5.24 -0.39 17.06
CA SER A 94 -6.40 -0.98 17.73
C SER A 94 -7.16 -0.02 18.67
N GLN A 95 -6.59 1.14 18.98
CA GLN A 95 -7.17 2.18 19.84
C GLN A 95 -7.43 3.50 19.09
N SER A 96 -7.06 3.55 17.81
CA SER A 96 -7.10 4.76 16.99
C SER A 96 -8.52 5.28 16.75
N SER A 97 -9.53 4.42 16.86
CA SER A 97 -10.95 4.75 16.64
C SER A 97 -11.85 3.88 17.51
N ASP A 98 -13.08 4.33 17.76
CA ASP A 98 -14.09 3.48 18.42
C ASP A 98 -14.46 2.28 17.54
N ASN A 99 -14.34 2.44 16.21
CA ASN A 99 -14.52 1.38 15.23
C ASN A 99 -13.37 0.37 15.18
N SER A 100 -12.24 0.62 15.87
CA SER A 100 -11.10 -0.30 15.88
C SER A 100 -11.45 -1.65 16.50
N SER A 101 -12.46 -1.69 17.38
CA SER A 101 -13.04 -2.91 17.95
C SER A 101 -13.72 -3.83 16.91
N ASN A 102 -14.05 -3.31 15.72
CA ASN A 102 -14.65 -4.07 14.62
C ASN A 102 -13.60 -4.60 13.62
N ILE A 103 -12.32 -4.33 13.85
CA ILE A 103 -11.19 -4.79 13.02
C ILE A 103 -10.44 -5.87 13.81
N LYS A 104 -10.02 -6.91 13.10
CA LYS A 104 -9.20 -7.99 13.66
C LYS A 104 -7.73 -7.69 13.43
N TRP A 105 -7.05 -7.30 14.49
CA TRP A 105 -5.64 -6.91 14.46
C TRP A 105 -4.72 -8.11 14.67
N ILE A 106 -3.71 -8.25 13.82
CA ILE A 106 -2.82 -9.42 13.79
C ILE A 106 -1.37 -8.95 13.76
N ILE A 107 -0.54 -9.47 14.66
CA ILE A 107 0.92 -9.28 14.59
C ILE A 107 1.46 -10.31 13.59
N SER A 108 2.03 -9.86 12.48
CA SER A 108 2.50 -10.74 11.40
C SER A 108 3.62 -10.09 10.58
N ASP A 109 4.67 -10.85 10.30
CA ASP A 109 5.65 -10.51 9.26
C ASP A 109 5.10 -11.00 7.91
N VAL A 110 4.43 -10.09 7.21
CA VAL A 110 3.66 -10.37 5.99
C VAL A 110 2.59 -11.44 6.27
N PHE A 111 2.84 -12.71 5.95
CA PHE A 111 1.89 -13.82 6.13
C PHE A 111 2.22 -14.75 7.31
N SER A 112 3.33 -14.53 8.05
CA SER A 112 3.79 -15.49 9.07
C SER A 112 2.80 -15.74 10.20
N GLY A 113 2.01 -14.73 10.57
CA GLY A 113 0.94 -14.82 11.58
C GLY A 113 -0.48 -14.90 11.01
N ILE A 114 -0.63 -14.91 9.69
CA ILE A 114 -1.95 -14.94 9.04
C ILE A 114 -2.41 -16.38 8.89
N THR A 115 -3.60 -16.67 9.42
CA THR A 115 -4.25 -17.99 9.31
C THR A 115 -5.57 -17.93 8.54
N GLU A 116 -6.00 -16.71 8.22
CA GLU A 116 -7.26 -16.39 7.57
C GLU A 116 -7.22 -16.73 6.09
N LEU A 117 -8.04 -17.70 5.71
CA LEU A 117 -8.23 -18.08 4.31
C LEU A 117 -9.47 -17.42 3.72
N ASP A 118 -9.65 -17.69 2.43
CA ASP A 118 -10.77 -17.26 1.61
C ASP A 118 -10.97 -15.73 1.65
N LEU A 119 -9.87 -15.00 1.50
CA LEU A 119 -9.86 -13.55 1.39
C LEU A 119 -10.33 -13.13 -0.01
N ASP A 120 -11.29 -12.21 -0.04
CA ASP A 120 -11.81 -11.59 -1.27
C ASP A 120 -10.88 -10.47 -1.77
N LEU A 121 -10.27 -9.75 -0.83
CA LEU A 121 -9.36 -8.63 -1.10
C LEU A 121 -8.17 -8.65 -0.13
N ILE A 122 -6.96 -8.54 -0.69
CA ILE A 122 -5.75 -8.20 0.06
C ILE A 122 -5.30 -6.81 -0.41
N ILE A 123 -4.93 -5.95 0.52
CA ILE A 123 -4.35 -4.64 0.22
C ILE A 123 -3.02 -4.46 0.94
N SER A 124 -2.09 -3.74 0.30
CA SER A 124 -0.87 -3.30 0.99
C SER A 124 -0.27 -2.05 0.35
N ASN A 125 0.30 -1.21 1.22
CA ASN A 125 1.27 -0.17 0.87
C ASN A 125 2.62 -0.54 1.50
N PRO A 126 3.37 -1.50 0.93
CA PRO A 126 4.53 -2.05 1.60
C PRO A 126 5.72 -1.08 1.57
N PRO A 127 6.66 -1.23 2.53
CA PRO A 127 8.02 -0.72 2.41
C PRO A 127 8.66 -1.19 1.10
N GLN A 128 9.28 -0.27 0.37
CA GLN A 128 9.69 -0.51 -1.02
C GLN A 128 10.86 0.35 -1.49
N MET A 129 11.54 1.05 -0.59
CA MET A 129 12.73 1.83 -0.91
C MET A 129 13.93 0.91 -1.12
N PRO A 130 14.59 0.93 -2.30
CA PRO A 130 15.85 0.24 -2.51
C PRO A 130 16.94 0.94 -1.69
N CYS A 131 17.72 0.20 -0.91
CA CYS A 131 18.87 0.73 -0.18
C CYS A 131 20.01 -0.28 -0.21
N GLU A 132 21.26 0.20 -0.27
CA GLU A 132 22.42 -0.67 -0.13
C GLU A 132 22.44 -1.31 1.27
N SER A 133 22.82 -2.59 1.35
CA SER A 133 22.81 -3.39 2.57
C SER A 133 23.43 -2.63 3.75
N GLY A 134 22.61 -2.32 4.77
CA GLY A 134 22.96 -1.45 5.90
C GLY A 134 21.85 -0.46 6.31
N GLY A 135 20.86 -0.20 5.44
CA GLY A 135 19.72 0.69 5.69
C GLY A 135 18.57 0.14 6.55
N TYR A 136 18.81 -0.91 7.35
CA TYR A 136 17.76 -1.70 8.03
C TYR A 136 16.87 -0.93 9.03
N ASN A 137 17.28 0.27 9.46
CA ASN A 137 16.54 1.07 10.42
C ASN A 137 15.49 1.99 9.78
N ASP A 138 15.31 1.94 8.45
CA ASP A 138 14.27 2.72 7.78
C ASP A 138 12.97 1.91 7.64
N HIS A 139 11.87 2.48 8.12
CA HIS A 139 10.52 1.91 7.99
C HIS A 139 10.09 1.70 6.52
N ASP A 140 10.69 2.42 5.57
CA ASP A 140 10.40 2.28 4.13
C ASP A 140 11.31 1.26 3.42
N PHE A 141 12.24 0.60 4.12
CA PHE A 141 13.21 -0.32 3.51
C PHE A 141 12.54 -1.54 2.86
N GLY A 142 12.73 -1.66 1.55
CA GLY A 142 12.17 -2.75 0.73
C GLY A 142 13.18 -3.85 0.35
N GLY A 143 14.38 -3.86 0.94
CA GLY A 143 15.50 -4.70 0.51
C GLY A 143 16.42 -4.01 -0.50
N ASP A 144 17.48 -4.71 -0.92
CA ASP A 144 18.52 -4.17 -1.80
C ASP A 144 17.95 -3.58 -3.11
N ASP A 145 16.93 -4.21 -3.69
CA ASP A 145 16.26 -3.72 -4.89
C ASP A 145 14.88 -3.08 -4.61
N GLY A 146 14.48 -2.98 -3.35
CA GLY A 146 13.17 -2.45 -2.94
C GLY A 146 11.98 -3.39 -3.19
N ARG A 147 12.19 -4.61 -3.71
CA ARG A 147 11.10 -5.54 -4.07
C ARG A 147 10.84 -6.64 -3.06
N ASN A 148 11.67 -6.81 -2.03
CA ASN A 148 11.62 -7.97 -1.14
C ASN A 148 10.21 -8.17 -0.53
N ILE A 149 9.68 -7.14 0.13
CA ILE A 149 8.35 -7.21 0.78
C ILE A 149 7.23 -7.35 -0.25
N ILE A 150 7.28 -6.60 -1.36
CA ILE A 150 6.31 -6.70 -2.46
C ILE A 150 6.22 -8.14 -2.99
N LEU A 151 7.36 -8.76 -3.29
CA LEU A 151 7.39 -10.11 -3.85
C LEU A 151 6.94 -11.16 -2.84
N ARG A 152 7.26 -11.00 -1.55
CA ARG A 152 6.73 -11.85 -0.47
C ARG A 152 5.21 -11.75 -0.36
N ILE A 153 4.63 -10.56 -0.52
CA ILE A 153 3.18 -10.39 -0.55
C ILE A 153 2.61 -11.16 -1.75
N ILE A 154 3.08 -10.84 -2.96
CA ILE A 154 2.58 -11.43 -4.21
C ILE A 154 2.68 -12.96 -4.20
N SER A 155 3.83 -13.51 -3.80
CA SER A 155 4.08 -14.96 -3.84
C SER A 155 3.20 -15.76 -2.89
N ASN A 156 2.73 -15.15 -1.81
CA ASN A 156 1.93 -15.83 -0.78
C ASN A 156 0.44 -15.56 -0.94
N SER A 157 0.02 -14.38 -1.42
CA SER A 157 -1.39 -13.97 -1.51
C SER A 157 -2.29 -15.01 -2.17
N SER A 158 -1.83 -15.70 -3.22
CA SER A 158 -2.66 -16.69 -3.92
C SER A 158 -3.09 -17.85 -3.03
N ASN A 159 -2.35 -18.19 -1.97
CA ASN A 159 -2.69 -19.26 -1.04
C ASN A 159 -3.80 -18.89 -0.05
N TYR A 160 -4.04 -17.59 0.16
CA TYR A 160 -4.98 -17.09 1.16
C TYR A 160 -6.30 -16.58 0.56
N MET A 161 -6.34 -16.46 -0.77
CA MET A 161 -7.45 -15.80 -1.48
C MET A 161 -8.39 -16.78 -2.17
N VAL A 162 -9.65 -16.39 -2.31
CA VAL A 162 -10.60 -17.08 -3.19
C VAL A 162 -10.22 -16.94 -4.66
N PHE A 163 -10.69 -17.87 -5.50
CA PHE A 163 -10.60 -17.69 -6.95
C PHE A 163 -11.33 -16.41 -7.37
N GLY A 164 -10.69 -15.58 -8.21
CA GLY A 164 -11.21 -14.27 -8.57
C GLY A 164 -11.02 -13.19 -7.50
N GLY A 165 -10.43 -13.50 -6.34
CA GLY A 165 -10.06 -12.49 -5.35
C GLY A 165 -8.96 -11.55 -5.86
N HIS A 166 -8.85 -10.37 -5.26
CA HIS A 166 -7.99 -9.29 -5.72
C HIS A 166 -6.89 -8.93 -4.70
N LEU A 167 -5.65 -8.78 -5.15
CA LEU A 167 -4.58 -8.13 -4.41
C LEU A 167 -4.38 -6.73 -5.02
N ILE A 168 -4.54 -5.69 -4.22
CA ILE A 168 -4.30 -4.30 -4.62
C ILE A 168 -3.06 -3.80 -3.88
N ILE A 169 -2.02 -3.46 -4.63
CA ILE A 169 -0.71 -3.12 -4.06
C ILE A 169 -0.16 -1.84 -4.67
N LEU A 170 0.42 -0.99 -3.83
CA LEU A 170 1.09 0.23 -4.27
C LEU A 170 2.57 -0.06 -4.58
N CYS A 171 3.02 0.36 -5.76
CA CYS A 171 4.40 0.19 -6.20
C CYS A 171 4.95 1.51 -6.79
N PHE A 172 6.22 1.80 -6.54
CA PHE A 172 6.96 2.80 -7.31
C PHE A 172 7.31 2.24 -8.69
N ASP A 173 7.07 3.01 -9.74
CA ASP A 173 7.27 2.59 -11.12
C ASP A 173 8.71 2.17 -11.43
N PHE A 174 9.70 2.85 -10.84
CA PHE A 174 11.12 2.52 -10.98
C PHE A 174 11.49 1.13 -10.48
N LEU A 175 10.64 0.50 -9.65
CA LEU A 175 10.77 -0.90 -9.26
C LEU A 175 10.40 -1.86 -10.38
N GLY A 176 10.22 -1.42 -11.62
CA GLY A 176 9.93 -2.26 -12.77
C GLY A 176 8.60 -2.99 -12.64
N VAL A 177 7.52 -2.22 -12.43
CA VAL A 177 6.17 -2.77 -12.28
C VAL A 177 5.73 -3.48 -13.56
N GLU A 178 5.78 -2.75 -14.68
CA GLU A 178 5.38 -3.24 -16.00
C GLU A 178 6.58 -3.69 -16.84
N SER A 179 7.66 -2.90 -16.77
CA SER A 179 8.85 -3.04 -17.60
C SER A 179 10.03 -3.60 -16.81
N ARG A 180 10.90 -4.32 -17.50
CA ARG A 180 12.18 -4.78 -16.93
C ARG A 180 13.22 -3.66 -17.05
N PHE A 181 13.69 -3.13 -15.93
CA PHE A 181 14.76 -2.11 -15.93
C PHE A 181 16.16 -2.68 -15.70
N ASN A 182 16.26 -3.96 -15.36
CA ASN A 182 17.49 -4.75 -15.26
C ASN A 182 17.22 -6.17 -15.80
N SER A 183 18.07 -7.16 -15.49
CA SER A 183 17.91 -8.54 -15.95
C SER A 183 16.71 -9.28 -15.32
N GLN A 184 16.17 -8.77 -14.21
CA GLN A 184 15.05 -9.40 -13.52
C GLN A 184 13.73 -9.23 -14.29
N LYS A 185 12.75 -10.09 -13.98
CA LYS A 185 11.35 -9.96 -14.43
C LYS A 185 10.72 -8.68 -13.85
N SER A 186 9.73 -8.13 -14.54
CA SER A 186 8.86 -7.09 -13.97
C SER A 186 7.95 -7.68 -12.90
N ILE A 187 7.42 -6.84 -12.01
CA ILE A 187 6.51 -7.29 -10.95
C ILE A 187 5.26 -7.96 -11.54
N MET A 188 4.74 -7.44 -12.65
CA MET A 188 3.59 -8.06 -13.35
C MET A 188 3.93 -9.41 -13.98
N GLU A 189 5.15 -9.59 -14.50
CA GLU A 189 5.58 -10.90 -15.00
C GLU A 189 5.71 -11.92 -13.87
N ILE A 190 6.27 -11.52 -12.73
CA ILE A 190 6.37 -12.38 -11.54
C ILE A 190 4.98 -12.74 -11.02
N ALA A 191 4.07 -11.76 -10.93
CA ALA A 191 2.70 -12.00 -10.50
C ALA A 191 1.98 -13.03 -11.38
N ARG A 192 2.21 -13.01 -12.71
CA ARG A 192 1.67 -14.03 -13.62
C ARG A 192 2.23 -15.42 -13.35
N ASP A 193 3.51 -15.54 -13.02
CA ASP A 193 4.11 -16.83 -12.61
C ASP A 193 3.42 -17.39 -11.34
N PHE A 194 2.89 -16.52 -10.47
CA PHE A 194 2.16 -16.88 -9.25
C PHE A 194 0.64 -17.02 -9.43
N GLY A 195 0.15 -17.09 -10.67
CA GLY A 195 -1.28 -17.31 -10.91
C GLY A 195 -2.13 -16.06 -10.74
N PHE A 196 -1.59 -14.89 -11.09
CA PHE A 196 -2.35 -13.64 -11.16
C PHE A 196 -2.51 -13.10 -12.57
N LYS A 197 -3.69 -12.54 -12.87
CA LYS A 197 -3.86 -11.55 -13.93
C LYS A 197 -3.52 -10.18 -13.34
N ALA A 198 -2.80 -9.35 -14.09
CA ALA A 198 -2.28 -8.08 -13.59
C ALA A 198 -2.81 -6.89 -14.39
N LEU A 199 -3.29 -5.86 -13.69
CA LEU A 199 -3.84 -4.63 -14.26
C LEU A 199 -3.36 -3.41 -13.47
N VAL A 200 -2.96 -2.34 -14.17
CA VAL A 200 -2.68 -1.04 -13.53
C VAL A 200 -3.99 -0.28 -13.35
N LEU A 201 -4.38 -0.02 -12.10
CA LEU A 201 -5.58 0.73 -11.77
C LEU A 201 -5.38 2.25 -11.78
N GLY A 202 -4.15 2.70 -11.49
CA GLY A 202 -3.86 4.13 -11.43
C GLY A 202 -2.38 4.44 -11.49
N ARG A 203 -2.07 5.64 -11.99
CA ARG A 203 -0.71 6.22 -12.01
C ARG A 203 -0.78 7.62 -11.42
N PHE A 204 0.10 7.88 -10.48
CA PHE A 204 0.14 9.15 -9.78
C PHE A 204 1.55 9.72 -9.83
N PRO A 205 1.76 10.90 -10.43
CA PRO A 205 3.07 11.52 -10.44
C PRO A 205 3.51 11.86 -9.01
N HIS A 206 4.75 11.52 -8.69
CA HIS A 206 5.36 11.78 -7.39
C HIS A 206 6.67 12.53 -7.57
N VAL A 207 6.71 13.76 -7.06
CA VAL A 207 7.93 14.59 -7.08
C VAL A 207 8.85 14.14 -5.95
N ILE A 208 10.09 13.84 -6.30
CA ILE A 208 11.14 13.51 -5.34
C ILE A 208 11.47 14.78 -4.56
N ARG A 209 11.25 14.72 -3.25
CA ARG A 209 11.50 15.84 -2.35
C ARG A 209 12.98 15.94 -2.05
N ARG A 210 13.50 17.18 -2.00
CA ARG A 210 14.85 17.45 -1.52
C ARG A 210 14.99 17.02 -0.05
N GLY A 211 16.06 16.29 0.27
CA GLY A 211 16.30 15.66 1.56
C GLY A 211 15.34 14.49 1.87
N GLY A 212 14.62 13.97 0.89
CA GLY A 212 13.77 12.79 1.05
C GLY A 212 14.52 11.49 0.80
N LYS A 213 14.00 10.37 1.32
CA LYS A 213 14.61 9.04 1.19
C LYS A 213 14.86 8.61 -0.25
N THR A 214 13.94 8.91 -1.17
CA THR A 214 14.16 8.62 -2.59
C THR A 214 15.34 9.41 -3.15
N GLU A 215 15.53 10.68 -2.75
CA GLU A 215 16.69 11.49 -3.18
C GLU A 215 17.99 10.92 -2.63
N GLU A 216 18.01 10.58 -1.34
CA GLU A 216 19.17 9.96 -0.67
C GLU A 216 19.62 8.66 -1.35
N ASN A 217 18.67 7.88 -1.90
CA ASN A 217 18.94 6.61 -2.56
C ASN A 217 19.02 6.69 -4.10
N LEU A 218 18.97 7.88 -4.71
CA LEU A 218 18.90 8.02 -6.18
C LEU A 218 20.01 7.27 -6.93
N ASP A 219 21.26 7.37 -6.44
CA ASP A 219 22.39 6.73 -7.10
C ASP A 219 22.33 5.20 -6.99
N TRP A 220 21.85 4.69 -5.85
CA TRP A 220 21.59 3.26 -5.68
C TRP A 220 20.46 2.78 -6.58
N ILE A 221 19.35 3.52 -6.64
CA ILE A 221 18.21 3.19 -7.51
C ILE A 221 18.67 3.14 -8.97
N ARG A 222 19.49 4.09 -9.43
CA ARG A 222 20.06 4.09 -10.79
C ARG A 222 20.98 2.90 -11.04
N LYS A 223 21.75 2.47 -10.04
CA LYS A 223 22.62 1.29 -10.14
C LYS A 223 21.80 0.01 -10.29
N ILE A 224 20.72 -0.14 -9.52
CA ILE A 224 19.86 -1.33 -9.53
C ILE A 224 18.93 -1.35 -10.76
N TYR A 225 18.45 -0.20 -11.18
CA TYR A 225 17.51 -0.02 -12.29
C TYR A 225 18.12 0.88 -13.38
N PRO A 226 19.19 0.44 -14.05
CA PRO A 226 19.96 1.29 -14.97
C PRO A 226 19.22 1.71 -16.24
N ARG A 227 18.11 1.03 -16.57
CA ARG A 227 17.25 1.39 -17.71
C ARG A 227 16.04 2.24 -17.32
N TYR A 228 15.88 2.58 -16.04
CA TYR A 228 14.81 3.48 -15.60
C TYR A 228 15.28 4.93 -15.68
N GLU A 229 14.46 5.79 -16.28
CA GLU A 229 14.73 7.22 -16.40
C GLU A 229 13.76 8.01 -15.54
N PHE A 230 14.29 8.70 -14.52
CA PHE A 230 13.50 9.65 -13.73
C PHE A 230 13.07 10.82 -14.61
N LYS A 231 11.78 11.17 -14.54
CA LYS A 231 11.24 12.36 -15.17
C LYS A 231 11.72 13.60 -14.42
N LYS A 232 11.60 14.76 -15.05
CA LYS A 232 11.85 16.06 -14.42
C LYS A 232 10.61 16.93 -14.46
N THR A 233 10.31 17.62 -13.37
CA THR A 233 9.25 18.63 -13.33
C THR A 233 9.73 19.93 -14.02
N PRO A 234 8.82 20.88 -14.35
CA PRO A 234 9.22 22.20 -14.87
C PRO A 234 10.20 22.95 -13.96
N GLU A 235 10.14 22.71 -12.65
CA GLU A 235 11.04 23.25 -11.62
C GLU A 235 12.35 22.45 -11.50
N ASN A 236 12.62 21.54 -12.43
CA ASN A 236 13.83 20.70 -12.50
C ASN A 236 14.04 19.77 -11.29
N ASN A 237 12.96 19.38 -10.60
CA ASN A 237 13.00 18.32 -9.59
C ASN A 237 12.82 16.96 -10.28
N PHE A 238 13.48 15.92 -9.79
CA PHE A 238 13.22 14.56 -10.26
C PHE A 238 11.82 14.09 -9.84
N SER A 239 11.19 13.27 -10.67
CA SER A 239 9.92 12.64 -10.37
C SER A 239 9.86 11.21 -10.89
N HIS A 240 9.02 10.43 -10.25
CA HIS A 240 8.66 9.07 -10.63
C HIS A 240 7.15 8.89 -10.49
N GLU A 241 6.61 7.74 -10.84
CA GLU A 241 5.19 7.44 -10.66
C GLU A 241 4.97 6.48 -9.49
N ILE A 242 3.86 6.68 -8.80
CA ILE A 242 3.26 5.69 -7.93
C ILE A 242 2.21 4.97 -8.78
N ILE A 243 2.33 3.65 -8.87
CA ILE A 243 1.42 2.77 -9.58
C ILE A 243 0.59 1.99 -8.55
N ILE A 244 -0.72 1.98 -8.73
CA ILE A 244 -1.60 1.06 -8.01
C ILE A 244 -1.87 -0.13 -8.92
N LEU A 245 -1.38 -1.30 -8.50
CA LEU A 245 -1.45 -2.54 -9.25
C LEU A 245 -2.54 -3.44 -8.65
N GLU A 246 -3.44 -3.92 -9.49
CA GLU A 246 -4.38 -4.99 -9.17
C GLU A 246 -3.86 -6.32 -9.73
N LEU A 247 -3.91 -7.34 -8.87
CA LEU A 247 -3.57 -8.71 -9.18
C LEU A 247 -4.77 -9.60 -8.84
N THR A 248 -5.48 -10.09 -9.85
CA THR A 248 -6.64 -10.97 -9.68
C THR A 248 -6.21 -12.44 -9.75
N LYS A 249 -6.51 -13.22 -8.71
CA LYS A 249 -6.23 -14.67 -8.69
C LYS A 249 -7.06 -15.37 -9.76
N TRP A 250 -6.42 -16.16 -10.61
CA TRP A 250 -7.07 -16.93 -11.68
C TRP A 250 -6.75 -18.42 -11.62
#